data_AF-A0A662HLY2-F1
#
_entry.id   AF-A0A662HLY2-F1
#
_cell.length_a   1.000
_cell.length_b   1.000
_cell.length_c   1.000
_cell.angle_alpha   90.00
_cell.angle_beta   90.00
_cell.angle_gamma   90.00
#
_symmetry.space_group_name_H-M   'P 1'
#
loop_
_entity.id
_entity.type
_entity.pdbx_description
1 polymer ?
#
loop_
_entity_poly.entity_id
_entity_poly.type
_entity_poly.pdbx_seq_one_letter_code
_entity_poly.pdbx_strand_id
1 'polypeptide(L)'
;LLYGDIYPSSLGPMYIGTKTLHVVKGAALTRHFAAYLIDFRNMNLEEVFCTEWKASSRYEHPEYPIHTYSSVVHDTLRGRWLVLVEAVDPIHSREPGLNTEVDRLLLYISEVED
;
A
#
# COMPACT_ATOMS: atom_id res chain seq x y z
N LEU A 1 8.52 6.47 -2.93
CA LEU A 1 7.43 6.43 -3.93
C LEU A 1 6.11 6.33 -3.20
N LEU A 2 5.07 7.00 -3.69
CA LEU A 2 3.70 6.82 -3.21
C LEU A 2 2.89 6.14 -4.30
N TYR A 3 2.10 5.13 -3.94
CA TYR A 3 1.17 4.49 -4.86
C TYR A 3 -0.14 4.18 -4.14
N GLY A 4 -1.28 4.38 -4.80
CA GLY A 4 -2.61 4.30 -4.18
C GLY A 4 -3.58 5.28 -4.82
N ASP A 5 -4.57 5.71 -4.05
CA ASP A 5 -5.71 6.47 -4.56
C ASP A 5 -5.89 7.80 -3.81
N ILE A 6 -6.54 8.77 -4.46
CA ILE A 6 -6.83 10.09 -3.89
C ILE A 6 -8.33 10.22 -3.65
N TYR A 7 -8.69 10.64 -2.43
CA TYR A 7 -10.06 10.79 -1.96
C TYR A 7 -10.37 12.24 -1.57
N PRO A 8 -11.64 12.68 -1.71
CA PRO A 8 -12.08 13.91 -1.07
C PRO A 8 -12.10 13.74 0.45
N SER A 9 -11.62 14.75 1.18
CA SER A 9 -11.76 14.85 2.63
C SER A 9 -12.21 16.26 3.03
N SER A 10 -12.62 16.45 4.28
CA SER A 10 -13.01 17.76 4.82
C SER A 10 -11.87 18.78 4.85
N LEU A 11 -10.61 18.33 4.76
CA LEU A 11 -9.42 19.17 4.78
C LEU A 11 -8.82 19.39 3.38
N GLY A 12 -9.36 18.73 2.35
CA GLY A 12 -8.84 18.75 0.97
C GLY A 12 -8.62 17.35 0.39
N PRO A 13 -8.00 17.24 -0.79
CA PRO A 13 -7.67 15.94 -1.38
C PRO A 13 -6.68 15.17 -0.51
N MET A 14 -6.99 13.91 -0.22
CA MET A 14 -6.17 13.04 0.62
C MET A 14 -5.69 11.84 -0.19
N TYR A 15 -4.38 11.64 -0.24
CA TYR A 15 -3.80 10.40 -0.72
C TYR A 15 -3.93 9.31 0.35
N ILE A 16 -4.24 8.08 -0.05
CA ILE A 16 -4.25 6.89 0.80
C ILE A 16 -3.60 5.73 0.03
N GLY A 17 -2.58 5.10 0.60
CA GLY A 17 -1.90 3.99 -0.05
C GLY A 17 -0.54 3.63 0.55
N THR A 18 0.34 3.05 -0.26
CA THR A 18 1.67 2.58 0.13
C THR A 18 2.76 3.67 0.08
N LYS A 19 3.59 3.72 1.13
CA LYS A 19 4.77 4.60 1.23
C LYS A 19 6.06 3.81 1.05
N THR A 20 6.58 3.74 -0.17
CA THR A 20 7.81 3.00 -0.48
C THR A 20 9.06 3.81 -0.16
N LEU A 21 9.87 3.30 0.77
CA LEU A 21 11.13 3.90 1.23
C LEU A 21 12.37 3.05 0.92
N HIS A 22 12.20 1.78 0.52
CA HIS A 22 13.31 0.85 0.31
C HIS A 22 13.44 0.45 -1.16
N VAL A 23 14.68 0.38 -1.62
CA VAL A 23 15.02 -0.21 -2.92
C VAL A 23 15.98 -1.36 -2.67
N VAL A 24 15.57 -2.58 -2.99
CA VAL A 24 16.35 -3.81 -2.79
C VAL A 24 16.62 -4.41 -4.16
N LYS A 25 17.90 -4.47 -4.56
CA LYS A 25 18.32 -5.06 -5.86
C LYS A 25 17.51 -4.53 -7.05
N GLY A 26 17.17 -3.23 -7.02
CA GLY A 26 16.41 -2.55 -8.06
C GLY A 26 14.88 -2.61 -7.91
N ALA A 27 14.34 -3.45 -7.02
CA ALA A 27 12.91 -3.47 -6.70
C ALA A 27 12.58 -2.43 -5.64
N ALA A 28 11.50 -1.69 -5.84
CA ALA A 28 11.00 -0.72 -4.87
C ALA A 28 10.02 -1.44 -3.94
N LEU A 29 10.42 -1.70 -2.69
CA LEU A 29 9.68 -2.55 -1.77
C LEU A 29 9.22 -1.79 -0.54
N THR A 30 8.02 -2.11 -0.06
CA THR A 30 7.39 -1.39 1.04
C THR A 30 6.76 -2.31 2.07
N ARG A 31 6.77 -1.80 3.29
CA ARG A 31 6.06 -2.30 4.45
C ARG A 31 5.32 -1.17 5.16
N HIS A 32 4.99 -0.09 4.45
CA HIS A 32 4.31 1.06 5.04
C HIS A 32 3.07 1.41 4.23
N PHE A 33 2.01 1.71 4.98
CA PHE A 33 0.75 2.24 4.48
C PHE A 33 0.51 3.60 5.17
N ALA A 34 0.10 4.60 4.39
CA ALA A 34 0.05 5.97 4.86
C ALA A 34 -1.11 6.73 4.19
N ALA A 35 -1.49 7.83 4.83
CA ALA A 35 -2.28 8.87 4.21
C ALA A 35 -1.64 10.24 4.37
N TYR A 36 -1.75 11.02 3.31
CA TYR A 36 -1.21 12.37 3.22
C TYR A 36 -2.31 13.32 2.77
N LEU A 37 -2.49 14.43 3.49
CA LEU A 37 -3.25 15.55 2.96
C LEU A 37 -2.40 16.25 1.90
N ILE A 38 -2.99 16.49 0.72
CA ILE A 38 -2.32 17.14 -0.40
C ILE A 38 -2.55 18.64 -0.27
N ASP A 39 -1.57 19.34 0.29
CA ASP A 39 -1.53 20.79 0.28
C ASP A 39 -0.96 21.29 -1.05
N PHE A 40 -1.87 21.46 -2.01
CA PHE A 40 -1.52 21.92 -3.35
C PHE A 40 -0.94 23.35 -3.37
N ARG A 41 -1.26 24.19 -2.37
CA ARG A 41 -0.85 25.61 -2.38
C ARG A 41 0.62 25.74 -2.02
N ASN A 42 1.08 24.95 -1.05
CA ASN A 42 2.47 24.96 -0.62
C ASN A 42 3.30 23.83 -1.22
N MET A 43 2.71 23.02 -2.12
CA MET A 43 3.34 21.84 -2.73
C MET A 43 3.85 20.86 -1.67
N ASN A 44 3.04 20.63 -0.65
CA ASN A 44 3.40 19.81 0.50
C ASN A 44 2.47 18.61 0.66
N LEU A 45 3.02 17.54 1.27
CA LEU A 45 2.26 16.39 1.72
C LEU A 45 2.30 16.37 3.25
N GLU A 46 1.16 16.62 3.88
CA GLU A 46 1.06 16.58 5.34
C GLU A 46 0.67 15.17 5.79
N GLU A 47 1.52 14.54 6.60
CA GLU A 47 1.25 13.19 7.10
C GLU A 47 0.05 13.21 8.03
N VAL A 48 -1.02 12.49 7.64
CA VAL A 48 -2.20 12.27 8.50
C VAL A 48 -1.98 11.01 9.33
N PHE A 49 -1.49 9.94 8.69
CA PHE A 49 -1.00 8.77 9.38
C PHE A 49 0.03 8.02 8.54
N CYS A 50 0.89 7.25 9.20
CA CYS A 50 1.75 6.25 8.57
C CYS A 50 1.89 5.07 9.54
N THR A 51 1.63 3.86 9.05
CA THR A 51 1.75 2.63 9.84
C THR A 51 2.53 1.56 9.07
N GLU A 52 3.10 0.61 9.80
CA GLU A 52 3.68 -0.58 9.21
C GLU A 52 2.57 -1.52 8.69
N TRP A 53 2.74 -1.99 7.45
CA TRP A 53 1.96 -3.06 6.85
C TRP A 53 2.48 -4.39 7.36
N LYS A 54 1.72 -5.03 8.23
CA LYS A 54 2.05 -6.35 8.75
C LYS A 54 1.56 -7.40 7.76
N ALA A 55 2.49 -8.21 7.24
CA ALA A 55 2.16 -9.38 6.44
C ALA A 55 1.17 -10.27 7.22
N SER A 56 0.00 -10.51 6.65
CA SER A 56 -1.08 -11.29 7.26
C SER A 56 -1.46 -12.51 6.44
N SER A 57 -0.94 -12.59 5.21
CA SER A 57 -1.10 -13.72 4.31
C SER A 57 0.20 -14.52 4.20
N ARG A 58 0.08 -15.84 3.99
CA ARG A 58 1.21 -16.74 3.63
C ARG A 58 1.86 -16.41 2.28
N TYR A 59 1.25 -15.49 1.54
CA TYR A 59 1.66 -15.07 0.20
C TYR A 59 2.43 -13.73 0.21
N GLU A 60 2.75 -13.20 1.39
CA GLU A 60 3.50 -11.94 1.56
C GLU A 60 4.85 -12.19 2.23
N HIS A 61 5.90 -11.55 1.72
CA HIS A 61 7.22 -11.60 2.33
C HIS A 61 7.21 -10.90 3.70
N PRO A 62 7.78 -11.51 4.76
CA PRO A 62 7.65 -10.99 6.13
C PRO A 62 8.34 -9.64 6.36
N GLU A 63 9.41 -9.33 5.61
CA GLU A 63 10.16 -8.07 5.75
C GLU A 63 9.77 -7.02 4.70
N TYR A 64 9.34 -7.47 3.52
CA TYR A 64 9.11 -6.63 2.34
C TYR A 64 7.83 -7.09 1.63
N PRO A 65 6.66 -6.94 2.28
CA PRO A 65 5.44 -7.61 1.87
C PRO A 65 4.90 -7.13 0.52
N ILE A 66 5.15 -5.87 0.13
CA ILE A 66 4.53 -5.24 -1.03
C ILE A 66 5.58 -4.71 -2.01
N HIS A 67 5.45 -5.08 -3.28
CA HIS A 67 6.19 -4.51 -4.41
C HIS A 67 5.55 -3.20 -4.86
N THR A 68 5.57 -2.18 -3.99
CA THR A 68 5.10 -0.81 -4.23
C THR A 68 3.62 -0.62 -4.59
N TYR A 69 3.09 -1.34 -5.58
CA TYR A 69 1.80 -1.09 -6.18
C TYR A 69 0.64 -1.49 -5.26
N SER A 70 -0.36 -0.62 -5.21
CA SER A 70 -1.59 -0.81 -4.44
C SER A 70 -2.76 -0.02 -5.01
N SER A 71 -3.98 -0.46 -4.77
CA SER A 71 -5.17 0.38 -4.97
C SER A 71 -6.05 0.28 -3.75
N VAL A 72 -6.60 1.41 -3.34
CA VAL A 72 -7.47 1.57 -2.17
C VAL A 72 -8.80 2.07 -2.69
N VAL A 73 -9.84 1.24 -2.63
CA VAL A 73 -11.19 1.52 -3.13
C VAL A 73 -12.20 1.50 -1.98
N HIS A 74 -12.94 2.59 -1.80
CA HIS A 74 -14.09 2.60 -0.89
C HIS A 74 -15.35 2.08 -1.59
N ASP A 75 -15.81 0.89 -1.20
CA ASP A 75 -17.08 0.30 -1.62
C ASP A 75 -18.22 0.93 -0.81
N THR A 76 -18.72 2.06 -1.30
CA THR A 76 -19.76 2.86 -0.62
C THR A 76 -21.09 2.14 -0.48
N LEU A 77 -21.38 1.15 -1.33
CA LEU A 77 -22.62 0.37 -1.26
C LEU A 77 -22.62 -0.59 -0.08
N ARG A 78 -21.44 -1.02 0.37
CA ARG A 78 -21.28 -1.99 1.47
C ARG A 78 -20.52 -1.41 2.67
N GLY A 79 -20.17 -0.13 2.65
CA GLY A 79 -19.49 0.56 3.75
C GLY A 79 -18.12 -0.03 4.09
N ARG A 80 -17.38 -0.53 3.11
CA ARG A 80 -16.10 -1.25 3.32
C ARG A 80 -15.00 -0.73 2.41
N TRP A 81 -13.76 -0.95 2.84
CA TRP A 81 -12.56 -0.68 2.05
C TRP A 81 -12.04 -1.93 1.38
N LEU A 82 -11.60 -1.79 0.15
CA LEU A 82 -10.94 -2.80 -0.65
C LEU A 82 -9.51 -2.33 -0.90
N VAL A 83 -8.52 -3.09 -0.46
CA VAL A 83 -7.10 -2.76 -0.69
C VAL A 83 -6.47 -3.86 -1.52
N LEU A 84 -6.16 -3.57 -2.78
CA LEU A 84 -5.38 -4.44 -3.64
C LEU A 84 -3.90 -4.12 -3.44
N VAL A 85 -3.06 -5.15 -3.34
CA VAL A 85 -1.61 -4.99 -3.28
C VAL A 85 -0.91 -6.00 -4.18
N GLU A 86 0.20 -5.56 -4.79
CA GLU A 86 1.17 -6.44 -5.42
C GLU A 86 2.13 -6.95 -4.34
N ALA A 87 1.90 -8.16 -3.87
CA ALA A 87 2.62 -8.78 -2.78
C ALA A 87 3.83 -9.57 -3.27
N VAL A 88 4.96 -9.46 -2.57
CA VAL A 88 6.16 -10.25 -2.83
C VAL A 88 5.96 -11.66 -2.28
N ASP A 89 6.01 -12.69 -3.13
CA ASP A 89 5.82 -14.09 -2.73
C ASP A 89 7.03 -14.62 -1.93
N PRO A 90 6.88 -15.08 -0.67
CA PRO A 90 7.99 -15.63 0.10
C PRO A 90 8.42 -17.06 -0.29
N ILE A 91 7.60 -17.78 -1.05
CA ILE A 91 7.78 -19.22 -1.38
C ILE A 91 8.50 -19.38 -2.72
N HIS A 92 8.12 -18.59 -3.72
CA HIS A 92 8.64 -18.72 -5.09
C HIS A 92 9.63 -17.65 -5.50
N SER A 93 9.71 -16.53 -4.76
CA SER A 93 10.81 -15.58 -4.94
C SER A 93 12.11 -16.24 -4.51
N ARG A 94 13.17 -16.07 -5.32
CA ARG A 94 14.51 -16.48 -4.90
C ARG A 94 15.01 -15.58 -3.77
N GLU A 95 14.76 -14.28 -3.92
CA GLU A 95 15.09 -13.21 -2.98
C GLU A 95 14.41 -11.92 -3.43
N PRO A 96 14.17 -10.94 -2.53
CA PRO A 96 13.59 -9.64 -2.92
C PRO A 96 14.47 -8.91 -3.95
N GLY A 97 13.86 -8.44 -5.05
CA GLY A 97 14.61 -7.82 -6.14
C GLY A 97 13.94 -7.94 -7.51
N LEU A 98 14.24 -6.97 -8.38
CA LEU A 98 13.48 -6.69 -9.61
C LEU A 98 13.34 -7.89 -10.58
N ASN A 99 14.33 -8.78 -10.59
CA ASN A 99 14.37 -9.95 -11.48
C ASN A 99 14.36 -11.28 -10.72
N THR A 100 14.19 -11.23 -9.40
CA THR A 100 14.32 -12.39 -8.50
C THR A 100 13.07 -12.65 -7.69
N GLU A 101 12.16 -11.69 -7.66
CA GLU A 101 10.85 -11.80 -7.02
C GLU A 101 9.78 -12.36 -7.95
N VAL A 102 8.80 -13.00 -7.33
CA VAL A 102 7.54 -13.40 -7.94
C VAL A 102 6.45 -12.64 -7.22
N ASP A 103 5.65 -11.89 -7.97
CA ASP A 103 4.58 -11.09 -7.41
C ASP A 103 3.25 -11.85 -7.39
N ARG A 104 2.42 -11.54 -6.40
CA ARG A 104 1.04 -12.03 -6.25
C ARG A 104 0.10 -10.85 -6.08
N LEU A 105 -1.07 -10.94 -6.69
CA LEU A 105 -2.12 -9.96 -6.45
C LEU A 105 -3.00 -10.40 -5.28
N LEU A 106 -3.04 -9.61 -4.21
CA LEU A 106 -3.88 -9.85 -3.04
C LEU A 106 -4.95 -8.77 -2.91
N LEU A 107 -6.14 -9.14 -2.44
CA LEU A 107 -7.23 -8.23 -2.09
C LEU A 107 -7.54 -8.37 -0.60
N TYR A 108 -7.43 -7.26 0.11
CA TYR A 108 -7.90 -7.10 1.49
C TYR A 108 -9.24 -6.40 1.49
N ILE A 109 -10.13 -6.83 2.40
CA ILE A 109 -11.45 -6.25 2.58
C ILE A 109 -11.55 -5.86 4.05
N SER A 110 -11.89 -4.61 4.35
CA SER A 110 -12.11 -4.20 5.74
C SER A 110 -13.32 -4.91 6.31
N GLU A 111 -13.24 -5.27 7.58
CA GLU A 111 -14.42 -5.67 8.34
C GLU A 111 -15.39 -4.49 8.44
N VAL A 112 -16.68 -4.79 8.46
CA VAL A 112 -17.75 -3.84 8.78
C VAL A 112 -18.43 -4.44 9.99
N GLU A 113 -18.36 -3.77 11.13
CA GLU A 113 -19.13 -4.18 12.32
C GLU A 113 -20.59 -3.75 12.11
N ASP A 114 -21.53 -4.69 12.33
CA ASP A 114 -22.99 -4.48 12.26
C ASP A 114 -23.53 -3.74 13.50
#